data_AF-A0A653J0Z2-F1
#
_entry.id   AF-A0A653J0Z2-F1
#
_cell.length_a   1.000
_cell.length_b   1.000
_cell.length_c   1.000
_cell.angle_alpha   90.00
_cell.angle_beta   90.00
_cell.angle_gamma   90.00
#
_symmetry.space_group_name_H-M   'P 1'
#
loop_
_entity.id
_entity.type
_entity.pdbx_description
1 polymer ?
#
loop_
_entity_poly.entity_id
_entity_poly.type
_entity_poly.pdbx_seq_one_letter_code
_entity_poly.pdbx_strand_id
1 'polypeptide(L)'
;MTEKDRLELAERHLTLISGFFPRIDSKVSALFAVAAAELAVLCLNITKVSLVTWWSAVPLAMTVAGLAVVIVNLYRSAYPHLDGGHSSLFYFKEIAKRTEANFSSEWLSSDRDKLTADLLGQVWQNSKIVAKKYDHLKSATVFMALSLIPFAAFLAASSFQTSKVFSIPG
;
A
#
# COMPACT_ATOMS: atom_id res chain seq x y z
N MET A 1 -26.48 -15.91 -24.10
CA MET A 1 -26.12 -14.67 -23.37
C MET A 1 -26.24 -13.53 -24.35
N THR A 2 -27.19 -12.63 -24.13
CA THR A 2 -27.42 -11.47 -25.00
C THR A 2 -26.27 -10.46 -24.85
N GLU A 3 -26.11 -9.53 -25.80
CA GLU A 3 -25.12 -8.45 -25.70
C GLU A 3 -25.33 -7.59 -24.43
N LYS A 4 -26.59 -7.38 -24.05
CA LYS A 4 -26.94 -6.67 -22.82
C LYS A 4 -26.42 -7.41 -21.58
N ASP A 5 -26.62 -8.73 -21.53
CA ASP A 5 -26.13 -9.56 -20.42
C ASP A 5 -24.60 -9.53 -20.30
N ARG A 6 -23.88 -9.48 -21.44
CA ARG A 6 -22.41 -9.40 -21.48
C ARG A 6 -21.91 -8.08 -20.92
N LEU A 7 -22.53 -6.98 -21.33
CA LEU A 7 -22.18 -5.64 -20.85
C LEU A 7 -22.42 -5.52 -19.34
N GLU A 8 -23.61 -5.92 -18.87
CA GLU A 8 -23.94 -5.91 -17.43
C GLU A 8 -22.98 -6.79 -16.61
N LEU A 9 -22.59 -7.95 -17.13
CA LEU A 9 -21.61 -8.81 -16.46
C LEU A 9 -20.23 -8.14 -16.36
N ALA A 10 -19.78 -7.47 -17.42
CA ALA A 10 -18.52 -6.74 -17.44
C ALA A 10 -18.51 -5.55 -16.46
N GLU A 11 -19.59 -4.78 -16.41
CA GLU A 11 -19.79 -3.68 -15.44
C GLU A 11 -19.75 -4.18 -14.00
N ARG A 12 -20.47 -5.27 -13.71
CA ARG A 12 -20.45 -5.90 -12.38
C ARG A 12 -19.05 -6.36 -12.01
N HIS A 13 -18.31 -6.98 -12.93
CA HIS A 13 -16.95 -7.41 -12.67
C HIS A 13 -16.01 -6.23 -12.42
N LEU A 14 -16.12 -5.16 -13.20
CA LEU A 14 -15.34 -3.93 -12.98
C LEU A 14 -15.62 -3.33 -11.60
N THR A 15 -16.89 -3.30 -11.21
CA THR A 15 -17.33 -2.82 -9.88
C THR A 15 -16.74 -3.67 -8.75
N LEU A 16 -16.75 -4.99 -8.90
CA LEU A 16 -16.16 -5.92 -7.93
C LEU A 16 -14.65 -5.67 -7.76
N ILE A 17 -13.90 -5.57 -8.85
CA ILE A 17 -12.46 -5.30 -8.81
C ILE A 17 -12.18 -3.91 -8.21
N SER A 18 -12.95 -2.90 -8.61
CA SER A 18 -12.83 -1.54 -8.08
C SER A 18 -13.10 -1.48 -6.57
N GLY A 19 -13.98 -2.35 -6.06
CA GLY A 19 -14.27 -2.50 -4.63
C GLY A 19 -13.09 -2.98 -3.78
N PHE A 20 -12.03 -3.55 -4.36
CA PHE A 20 -10.83 -3.95 -3.60
C PHE A 20 -9.87 -2.80 -3.32
N PHE A 21 -9.86 -1.74 -4.15
CA PHE A 21 -8.99 -0.57 -3.95
C PHE A 21 -9.16 0.06 -2.56
N PRO A 22 -10.36 0.51 -2.14
CA PRO A 22 -10.51 1.15 -0.84
C PRO A 22 -10.18 0.20 0.32
N ARG A 23 -10.40 -1.12 0.15
CA ARG A 23 -10.06 -2.13 1.17
C ARG A 23 -8.55 -2.27 1.35
N ILE A 24 -7.79 -2.27 0.25
CA ILE A 24 -6.33 -2.32 0.29
C ILE A 24 -5.78 -1.00 0.83
N ASP A 25 -6.26 0.13 0.33
CA ASP A 25 -5.79 1.46 0.72
C ASP A 25 -6.06 1.73 2.22
N SER A 26 -7.18 1.23 2.75
CA SER A 26 -7.47 1.30 4.20
C SER A 26 -6.45 0.53 5.04
N LYS A 27 -6.04 -0.67 4.59
CA LYS A 27 -5.02 -1.49 5.27
C LYS A 27 -3.64 -0.87 5.16
N VAL A 28 -3.30 -0.27 4.02
CA VAL A 28 -2.05 0.48 3.82
C VAL A 28 -1.97 1.64 4.80
N SER A 29 -3.02 2.46 4.90
CA SER A 29 -3.09 3.57 5.86
C SER A 29 -2.96 3.11 7.31
N ALA A 30 -3.63 2.01 7.68
CA ALA A 30 -3.52 1.43 9.01
C ALA A 30 -2.07 0.99 9.32
N LEU A 31 -1.42 0.26 8.41
CA LEU A 31 -0.03 -0.17 8.61
C LEU A 31 0.95 1.01 8.66
N PHE A 32 0.72 2.07 7.89
CA PHE A 32 1.51 3.31 8.00
C PHE A 32 1.41 3.92 9.40
N ALA A 33 0.21 3.98 9.97
CA ALA A 33 0.01 4.50 11.32
C ALA A 33 0.75 3.66 12.38
N VAL A 34 0.73 2.33 12.26
CA VAL A 34 1.47 1.44 13.18
C VAL A 34 2.98 1.63 13.02
N ALA A 35 3.50 1.68 11.79
CA ALA A 35 4.92 1.92 11.53
C ALA A 35 5.39 3.28 12.07
N ALA A 36 4.55 4.33 11.94
CA ALA A 36 4.83 5.64 12.52
C ALA A 36 4.84 5.61 14.06
N ALA A 37 3.92 4.86 14.68
CA ALA A 37 3.88 4.69 16.12
C ALA A 37 5.12 3.93 16.65
N GLU A 38 5.54 2.85 15.99
CA GLU A 38 6.78 2.14 16.33
C GLU A 38 8.00 3.06 16.24
N LEU A 39 8.10 3.84 15.17
CA LEU A 39 9.20 4.80 15.00
C LEU A 39 9.21 5.87 16.10
N ALA A 40 8.04 6.39 16.47
CA ALA A 40 7.92 7.35 17.57
C ALA A 40 8.40 6.75 18.90
N VAL A 41 8.00 5.51 19.21
CA VAL A 41 8.45 4.80 20.42
C VAL A 41 9.96 4.59 20.40
N LEU A 42 10.56 4.23 19.26
CA LEU A 42 12.02 4.13 19.13
C LEU A 42 12.68 5.47 19.47
N CYS A 43 12.24 6.57 18.84
CA CYS A 43 12.79 7.90 19.06
C CYS A 43 12.76 8.32 20.54
N LEU A 44 11.71 7.94 21.27
CA LEU A 44 11.57 8.27 22.70
C LEU A 44 12.47 7.43 23.61
N ASN A 45 12.91 6.24 23.17
CA ASN A 45 13.70 5.31 23.97
C ASN A 45 15.19 5.28 23.60
N ILE A 46 15.60 5.94 22.51
CA ILE A 46 17.01 6.03 22.12
C ILE A 46 17.78 6.91 23.10
N THR A 47 18.85 6.36 23.67
CA THR A 47 19.82 7.10 24.47
C THR A 47 21.21 7.04 23.83
N LYS A 48 22.14 7.93 24.25
CA LYS A 48 23.54 7.87 23.81
C LYS A 48 24.20 6.51 24.12
N VAL A 49 23.82 5.89 25.25
CA VAL A 49 24.33 4.57 25.67
C VAL A 49 23.81 3.47 24.75
N SER A 50 22.57 3.57 24.29
CA SER A 50 21.95 2.62 23.35
C SER A 50 22.70 2.54 22.02
N LEU A 51 23.28 3.65 21.55
CA LEU A 51 24.03 3.72 20.29
C LEU A 51 25.44 3.10 20.37
N VAL A 52 26.07 3.13 21.56
CA VAL A 52 27.42 2.58 21.76
C VAL A 52 27.37 1.10 22.16
N THR A 53 26.26 0.67 22.76
CA THR A 53 26.13 -0.70 23.26
C THR A 53 25.61 -1.63 22.17
N TRP A 54 26.45 -2.56 21.71
CA TRP A 54 26.15 -3.41 20.54
C TRP A 54 24.83 -4.20 20.65
N TRP A 55 24.48 -4.73 21.82
CA TRP A 55 23.25 -5.51 22.01
C TRP A 55 21.97 -4.66 21.98
N SER A 56 22.09 -3.33 21.99
CA SER A 56 20.98 -2.38 21.82
C SER A 56 21.03 -1.76 20.42
N ALA A 57 22.24 -1.40 19.95
CA ALA A 57 22.46 -0.81 18.63
C ALA A 57 22.09 -1.76 17.48
N VAL A 58 22.39 -3.06 17.58
CA VAL A 58 22.06 -4.03 16.53
C VAL A 58 20.54 -4.21 16.37
N PRO A 59 19.76 -4.51 17.43
CA PRO A 59 18.31 -4.56 17.33
C PRO A 59 17.70 -3.24 16.82
N LEU A 60 18.20 -2.09 17.28
CA LEU A 60 17.74 -0.78 16.79
C LEU A 60 17.93 -0.63 15.27
N ALA A 61 19.13 -0.92 14.77
CA ALA A 61 19.44 -0.85 13.36
C ALA A 61 18.58 -1.82 12.53
N MET A 62 18.35 -3.03 13.04
CA MET A 62 17.48 -4.02 12.39
C MET A 62 16.02 -3.54 12.33
N THR A 63 15.48 -2.96 13.41
CA THR A 63 14.12 -2.42 13.40
C THR A 63 13.99 -1.27 12.41
N VAL A 64 14.94 -0.33 12.41
CA VAL A 64 14.92 0.81 11.47
C VAL A 64 15.01 0.33 10.02
N ALA A 65 15.87 -0.64 9.72
CA ALA A 65 15.95 -1.22 8.38
C ALA A 65 14.65 -1.93 7.98
N GLY A 66 14.05 -2.69 8.89
CA GLY A 66 12.76 -3.34 8.70
C GLY A 66 11.64 -2.33 8.41
N LEU A 67 11.53 -1.27 9.23
CA LEU A 67 10.57 -0.20 9.04
C LEU A 67 10.76 0.54 7.71
N ALA A 68 12.01 0.76 7.27
CA ALA A 68 12.28 1.34 5.97
C ALA A 68 11.74 0.45 4.84
N VAL A 69 11.93 -0.87 4.92
CA VAL A 69 11.37 -1.83 3.94
C VAL A 69 9.84 -1.82 3.96
N VAL A 70 9.22 -1.75 5.16
CA VAL A 70 7.77 -1.63 5.31
C VAL A 70 7.26 -0.37 4.61
N ILE A 71 7.82 0.79 4.94
CA ILE A 71 7.43 2.09 4.37
C ILE A 71 7.56 2.09 2.84
N VAL A 72 8.66 1.56 2.29
CA VAL A 72 8.87 1.48 0.84
C VAL A 72 7.80 0.59 0.18
N ASN A 73 7.46 -0.55 0.78
CA ASN A 73 6.42 -1.43 0.24
C ASN A 73 5.03 -0.79 0.35
N LEU A 74 4.71 -0.14 1.47
CA LEU A 74 3.44 0.57 1.63
C LEU A 74 3.31 1.70 0.60
N TYR A 75 4.38 2.46 0.35
CA TYR A 75 4.40 3.49 -0.69
C TYR A 75 4.16 2.90 -2.10
N ARG A 76 4.83 1.79 -2.44
CA ARG A 76 4.62 1.08 -3.72
C ARG A 76 3.22 0.48 -3.85
N SER A 77 2.59 0.10 -2.74
CA SER A 77 1.19 -0.35 -2.70
C SER A 77 0.21 0.82 -2.87
N ALA A 78 0.49 1.98 -2.28
CA ALA A 78 -0.33 3.18 -2.45
C ALA A 78 -0.28 3.69 -3.90
N TYR A 79 0.92 3.75 -4.50
CA TYR A 79 1.18 4.32 -5.82
C TYR A 79 1.85 3.30 -6.76
N PRO A 80 1.12 2.27 -7.23
CA PRO A 80 1.65 1.40 -8.26
C PRO A 80 1.82 2.17 -9.57
N HIS A 81 2.94 1.95 -10.26
CA HIS A 81 3.12 2.45 -11.63
C HIS A 81 2.02 1.88 -12.54
N LEU A 82 1.34 2.77 -13.25
CA LEU A 82 0.22 2.47 -14.14
C LEU A 82 0.71 2.48 -15.58
N ASP A 83 0.87 1.30 -16.17
CA ASP A 83 1.14 1.16 -17.60
C ASP A 83 -0.13 0.64 -18.30
N GLY A 84 -0.89 1.54 -18.94
CA GLY A 84 -2.00 1.18 -19.82
C GLY A 84 -3.29 1.99 -19.63
N GLY A 85 -4.30 1.65 -20.44
CA GLY A 85 -5.61 2.29 -20.47
C GLY A 85 -5.83 3.27 -21.63
N HIS A 86 -5.12 3.14 -22.75
CA HIS A 86 -5.24 4.06 -23.89
C HIS A 86 -6.67 4.14 -24.43
N SER A 87 -7.20 5.37 -24.55
CA SER A 87 -8.47 5.69 -25.22
C SER A 87 -9.75 5.09 -24.62
N SER A 88 -9.73 4.62 -23.38
CA SER A 88 -10.93 4.07 -22.73
C SER A 88 -11.98 5.15 -22.46
N LEU A 89 -13.26 4.83 -22.70
CA LEU A 89 -14.42 5.64 -22.36
C LEU A 89 -14.83 5.50 -20.88
N PHE A 90 -14.27 4.53 -20.15
CA PHE A 90 -14.55 4.30 -18.72
C PHE A 90 -13.41 4.74 -17.81
N TYR A 91 -12.20 4.95 -18.34
CA TYR A 91 -11.04 5.36 -17.54
C TYR A 91 -10.98 6.88 -17.36
N PHE A 92 -11.13 7.34 -16.12
CA PHE A 92 -11.21 8.76 -15.78
C PHE A 92 -10.05 9.62 -16.31
N LYS A 93 -8.81 9.12 -16.33
CA LYS A 93 -7.67 9.90 -16.86
C LYS A 93 -7.74 10.08 -18.38
N GLU A 94 -8.35 9.17 -19.12
CA GLU A 94 -8.56 9.34 -20.56
C GLU A 94 -9.77 10.22 -20.84
N ILE A 95 -10.85 10.07 -20.06
CA ILE A 95 -12.01 10.97 -20.15
C ILE A 95 -11.57 12.42 -19.91
N ALA A 96 -10.71 12.67 -18.91
CA ALA A 96 -10.19 14.00 -18.60
C ALA A 96 -9.33 14.63 -19.71
N LYS A 97 -8.85 13.85 -20.69
CA LYS A 97 -8.12 14.36 -21.87
C LYS A 97 -9.06 14.78 -23.00
N ARG A 98 -10.34 14.41 -22.94
CA ARG A 98 -11.35 14.71 -23.96
C ARG A 98 -12.11 15.99 -23.61
N THR A 99 -12.65 16.66 -24.63
CA THR A 99 -13.69 17.68 -24.43
C THR A 99 -15.03 16.99 -24.18
N GLU A 100 -15.96 17.68 -23.53
CA GLU A 100 -17.32 17.19 -23.28
C GLU A 100 -18.04 16.77 -24.57
N ALA A 101 -17.91 17.59 -25.62
CA ALA A 101 -18.50 17.32 -26.93
C ALA A 101 -17.93 16.04 -27.57
N ASN A 102 -16.60 15.86 -27.53
CA ASN A 102 -15.95 14.67 -28.09
C ASN A 102 -16.33 13.42 -27.30
N PHE A 103 -16.31 13.49 -25.96
CA PHE A 103 -16.71 12.37 -25.12
C PHE A 103 -18.17 11.96 -25.39
N SER A 104 -19.09 12.92 -25.42
CA SER A 104 -20.52 12.65 -25.65
C SER A 104 -20.76 12.04 -27.04
N SER A 105 -20.08 12.57 -28.07
CA SER A 105 -20.14 12.04 -29.44
C SER A 105 -19.59 10.62 -29.52
N GLU A 106 -18.41 10.34 -28.96
CA GLU A 106 -17.80 9.01 -28.94
C GLU A 106 -18.66 8.02 -28.16
N TRP A 107 -19.25 8.44 -27.04
CA TRP A 107 -20.12 7.60 -26.23
C TRP A 107 -21.40 7.20 -26.97
N LEU A 108 -22.09 8.17 -27.57
CA LEU A 108 -23.35 7.95 -28.28
C LEU A 108 -23.17 7.17 -29.59
N SER A 109 -21.99 7.25 -30.21
CA SER A 109 -21.65 6.52 -31.44
C SER A 109 -21.07 5.12 -31.20
N SER A 110 -20.80 4.74 -29.94
CA SER A 110 -20.23 3.45 -29.60
C SER A 110 -21.29 2.35 -29.59
N ASP A 111 -20.96 1.21 -30.22
CA ASP A 111 -21.76 -0.01 -30.11
C ASP A 111 -21.48 -0.75 -28.79
N ARG A 112 -22.39 -1.68 -28.43
CA ARG A 112 -22.31 -2.43 -27.16
C ARG A 112 -21.09 -3.35 -27.10
N ASP A 113 -20.63 -3.86 -28.23
CA ASP A 113 -19.49 -4.76 -28.30
C ASP A 113 -18.18 -4.00 -27.99
N LYS A 114 -18.01 -2.79 -28.54
CA LYS A 114 -16.89 -1.89 -28.22
C LYS A 114 -16.88 -1.49 -26.76
N LEU A 115 -18.05 -1.13 -26.20
CA LEU A 115 -18.16 -0.79 -24.78
C LEU A 115 -17.82 -1.99 -23.88
N THR A 116 -18.30 -3.18 -24.24
CA THR A 116 -17.98 -4.41 -23.52
C THR A 116 -16.49 -4.73 -23.59
N ALA A 117 -15.86 -4.59 -24.76
CA ALA A 117 -14.42 -4.82 -24.93
C ALA A 117 -13.58 -3.83 -24.11
N ASP A 118 -13.96 -2.55 -24.09
CA ASP A 118 -13.30 -1.53 -23.27
C ASP A 118 -13.42 -1.83 -21.76
N LEU A 119 -14.64 -2.17 -21.29
CA LEU A 119 -14.86 -2.59 -19.90
C LEU A 119 -14.01 -3.80 -19.51
N LEU A 120 -13.95 -4.83 -20.36
CA LEU A 120 -13.11 -6.00 -20.11
C LEU A 120 -11.61 -5.63 -20.07
N GLY A 121 -11.19 -4.69 -20.93
CA GLY A 121 -9.87 -4.09 -20.86
C GLY A 121 -9.59 -3.42 -19.51
N GLN A 122 -10.55 -2.64 -18.99
CA GLN A 122 -10.46 -2.03 -17.66
C GLN A 122 -10.45 -3.06 -16.54
N VAL A 123 -11.27 -4.11 -16.62
CA VAL A 123 -11.25 -5.23 -15.65
C VAL A 123 -9.86 -5.85 -15.61
N TRP A 124 -9.27 -6.15 -16.76
CA TRP A 124 -7.93 -6.74 -16.84
C TRP A 124 -6.86 -5.81 -16.25
N GLN A 125 -6.85 -4.53 -16.63
CA GLN A 125 -5.90 -3.54 -16.10
C GLN A 125 -6.05 -3.35 -14.59
N ASN A 126 -7.28 -3.14 -14.12
CA ASN A 126 -7.56 -2.96 -12.70
C ASN A 126 -7.20 -4.20 -11.88
N SER A 127 -7.40 -5.41 -12.43
CA SER A 127 -6.98 -6.64 -11.76
C SER A 127 -5.47 -6.70 -11.55
N LYS A 128 -4.67 -6.30 -12.55
CA LYS A 128 -3.21 -6.22 -12.41
C LYS A 128 -2.79 -5.20 -11.36
N ILE A 129 -3.45 -4.04 -11.33
CA ILE A 129 -3.17 -2.99 -10.35
C ILE A 129 -3.49 -3.51 -8.94
N VAL A 130 -4.67 -4.08 -8.74
CA VAL A 130 -5.10 -4.65 -7.45
C VAL A 130 -4.13 -5.75 -6.99
N ALA A 131 -3.72 -6.64 -7.88
CA ALA A 131 -2.74 -7.69 -7.57
C ALA A 131 -1.41 -7.09 -7.09
N LYS A 132 -0.85 -6.12 -7.83
CA LYS A 132 0.41 -5.45 -7.45
C LYS A 132 0.29 -4.70 -6.11
N LYS A 133 -0.83 -4.02 -5.87
CA LYS A 133 -1.10 -3.37 -4.57
C LYS A 133 -1.12 -4.41 -3.45
N TYR A 134 -1.80 -5.53 -3.67
CA TYR A 134 -1.92 -6.62 -2.70
C TYR A 134 -0.58 -7.28 -2.39
N ASP A 135 0.27 -7.54 -3.40
CA ASP A 135 1.59 -8.15 -3.20
C ASP A 135 2.50 -7.29 -2.32
N HIS A 136 2.53 -5.98 -2.59
CA HIS A 136 3.27 -5.04 -1.75
C HIS A 136 2.69 -4.91 -0.34
N LEU A 137 1.35 -4.91 -0.19
CA LEU A 137 0.70 -4.92 1.11
C LEU A 137 1.03 -6.18 1.91
N LYS A 138 1.01 -7.34 1.26
CA LYS A 138 1.39 -8.63 1.87
C LYS A 138 2.84 -8.60 2.33
N SER A 139 3.76 -8.14 1.47
CA SER A 139 5.17 -7.99 1.82
C SER A 139 5.36 -7.06 3.02
N ALA A 140 4.76 -5.86 2.99
CA ALA A 140 4.81 -4.91 4.10
C ALA A 140 4.29 -5.54 5.41
N THR A 141 3.19 -6.29 5.35
CA THR A 141 2.61 -6.97 6.53
C THR A 141 3.59 -7.99 7.13
N VAL A 142 4.28 -8.78 6.29
CA VAL A 142 5.28 -9.75 6.76
C VAL A 142 6.49 -9.06 7.38
N PHE A 143 7.04 -8.03 6.72
CA PHE A 143 8.17 -7.29 7.26
C PHE A 143 7.83 -6.55 8.55
N MET A 144 6.61 -6.03 8.68
CA MET A 144 6.11 -5.41 9.91
C MET A 144 6.04 -6.43 11.05
N ALA A 145 5.54 -7.64 10.80
CA ALA A 145 5.53 -8.69 11.81
C ALA A 145 6.95 -9.11 12.22
N LEU A 146 7.88 -9.18 11.27
CA LEU A 146 9.28 -9.51 11.55
C LEU A 146 10.03 -8.40 12.30
N SER A 147 9.70 -7.11 12.07
CA SER A 147 10.34 -5.98 12.76
C SER A 147 9.98 -5.90 14.24
N LEU A 148 8.87 -6.52 14.67
CA LEU A 148 8.48 -6.60 16.08
C LEU A 148 9.52 -7.31 16.96
N ILE A 149 10.23 -8.31 16.42
CA ILE A 149 11.23 -9.08 17.18
C ILE A 149 12.42 -8.19 17.58
N PRO A 150 13.16 -7.55 16.66
CA PRO A 150 14.24 -6.65 17.03
C PRO A 150 13.72 -5.41 17.79
N PHE A 151 12.48 -4.97 17.53
CA PHE A 151 11.87 -3.85 18.27
C PHE A 151 11.70 -4.19 19.76
N ALA A 152 11.12 -5.35 20.07
CA ALA A 152 10.96 -5.81 21.45
C ALA A 152 12.32 -6.01 22.13
N ALA A 153 13.30 -6.57 21.43
CA ALA A 153 14.66 -6.72 21.94
C ALA A 153 15.32 -5.37 22.26
N PHE A 154 15.14 -4.36 21.42
CA PHE A 154 15.63 -3.00 21.66
C PHE A 154 14.98 -2.37 22.90
N LEU A 155 13.66 -2.50 23.06
CA LEU A 155 12.95 -1.94 24.22
C LEU A 155 13.39 -2.61 25.52
N ALA A 156 13.56 -3.93 25.52
CA ALA A 156 14.09 -4.67 26.67
C ALA A 156 15.51 -4.17 27.01
N ALA A 157 16.40 -4.09 26.03
CA ALA A 157 17.76 -3.62 26.23
C ALA A 157 17.82 -2.17 26.75
N SER A 158 16.98 -1.29 26.22
CA SER A 158 16.89 0.12 26.64
C SER A 158 16.37 0.24 28.07
N SER A 159 15.40 -0.58 28.45
CA SER A 159 14.88 -0.65 29.82
C SER A 159 15.97 -1.06 30.82
N PHE A 160 16.77 -2.07 30.50
CA PHE A 160 17.91 -2.48 31.34
C PHE A 160 18.98 -1.39 31.49
N GLN A 161 19.23 -0.60 30.43
CA GLN A 161 20.19 0.50 30.47
C GLN A 161 19.69 1.63 31.38
N THR A 162 18.43 2.03 31.25
CA THR A 162 17.81 3.06 32.10
C THR A 162 17.81 2.65 33.57
N SER A 163 17.49 1.39 33.89
CA SER A 163 17.53 0.88 35.27
C SER A 163 18.94 0.87 35.87
N LYS A 164 19.98 0.55 35.08
CA LYS A 164 21.37 0.57 35.56
C LYS A 164 21.88 1.98 35.82
N VAL A 165 21.44 2.97 35.05
CA VAL A 165 21.78 4.38 35.30
C VAL A 165 21.20 4.86 36.64
N PHE A 166 20.02 4.39 37.04
CA PHE A 166 19.40 4.76 38.32
C PHE A 166 20.01 4.03 39.54
N SER A 167 20.69 2.90 39.33
CA SER A 167 21.21 2.05 40.41
C SER A 167 22.68 2.31 40.80
N ILE A 168 23.28 3.41 40.35
CA ILE A 168 24.59 3.88 40.86
C ILE A 168 24.32 5.01 41.87
N PRO A 169 24.09 4.72 43.16
CA PRO A 169 24.38 5.68 44.21
C PRO A 169 25.91 5.80 44.34
N GLY A 170 26.38 7.03 44.53
CA GLY A 170 27.80 7.34 44.76
C GLY A 170 28.36 6.73 46.04
#